data_AF-A0A9X6Z8G7-F1
#
_entry.id   AF-A0A9X6Z8G7-F1
#
_cell.length_a   1.000
_cell.length_b   1.000
_cell.length_c   1.000
_cell.angle_alpha   90.00
_cell.angle_beta   90.00
_cell.angle_gamma   90.00
#
_symmetry.space_group_name_H-M   'P 1'
#
loop_
_entity.id
_entity.type
_entity.pdbx_description
1 polymer ?
#
loop_
_entity_poly.entity_id
_entity_poly.type
_entity_poly.pdbx_seq_one_letter_code
_entity_poly.pdbx_strand_id
1 'polypeptide(L)'
;MYINNNLDKFKHIYDIQRLKRYSDWAKSDIKRIEEVLEKLKNYQMEIHVHAQTVANTEFKSVVTLVRRKDYDTNLVKYHVQLEKHPIVTTNHVEGERVHGFNEHYQMFGGRERTLAINYAEQLAKENNCEIERRGFNAT
;
A
#
# COMPACT_ATOMS: atom_id res chain seq x y z
N MET A 1 5.80 22.43 -3.74
CA MET A 1 7.08 23.09 -3.42
C MET A 1 7.83 23.32 -4.72
N TYR A 2 8.17 24.56 -5.06
CA TYR A 2 8.87 24.87 -6.31
C TYR A 2 10.36 25.00 -5.99
N ILE A 3 11.15 24.00 -6.40
CA ILE A 3 12.61 24.06 -6.40
C ILE A 3 12.99 24.62 -7.77
N ASN A 4 13.73 25.73 -7.81
CA ASN A 4 14.15 26.34 -9.06
C ASN A 4 15.32 25.54 -9.62
N ASN A 5 15.01 24.47 -10.36
CA ASN A 5 16.00 23.51 -10.88
C ASN A 5 16.75 24.03 -12.14
N ASN A 6 16.56 25.30 -12.50
CA ASN A 6 17.25 25.89 -13.65
C ASN A 6 18.67 26.31 -13.24
N LEU A 7 19.61 25.40 -13.50
CA LEU A 7 21.05 25.69 -13.53
C LEU A 7 21.37 26.49 -14.80
N ASP A 8 20.84 27.71 -14.89
CA ASP A 8 21.11 28.62 -15.99
C ASP A 8 22.62 28.77 -16.18
N LYS A 9 23.09 28.67 -17.43
CA LYS A 9 24.48 29.00 -17.76
C LYS A 9 24.72 30.44 -17.31
N PHE A 10 25.66 30.68 -16.40
CA PHE A 10 25.88 32.03 -15.84
C PHE A 10 27.18 32.69 -16.30
N LYS A 11 28.11 31.94 -16.91
CA LYS A 11 29.43 32.44 -17.33
C LYS A 11 29.39 33.54 -18.41
N HIS A 12 28.25 33.73 -19.07
CA HIS A 12 28.05 34.81 -20.05
C HIS A 12 27.49 36.10 -19.41
N ILE A 13 27.18 36.09 -18.12
CA ILE A 13 26.57 37.21 -17.41
C ILE A 13 27.68 38.03 -16.73
N TYR A 14 27.85 39.28 -17.18
CA TYR A 14 28.78 40.26 -16.59
C TYR A 14 28.03 41.31 -15.74
N ASP A 15 26.86 40.93 -15.20
CA ASP A 15 26.08 41.72 -14.23
C ASP A 15 26.16 41.02 -12.87
N ILE A 16 26.87 41.65 -11.94
CA ILE A 16 27.12 41.11 -10.59
C ILE A 16 25.83 41.00 -9.76
N GLN A 17 24.87 41.90 -9.94
CA GLN A 17 23.60 41.85 -9.21
C GLN A 17 22.76 40.65 -9.66
N ARG A 18 22.79 40.35 -10.96
CA ARG A 18 22.13 39.17 -11.50
C ARG A 18 22.76 37.87 -11.00
N LEU A 19 24.10 37.79 -10.99
CA LEU A 19 24.80 36.64 -10.44
C LEU A 19 24.49 36.43 -8.94
N LYS A 20 24.42 37.52 -8.16
CA LYS A 20 24.04 37.46 -6.74
C LYS A 20 22.64 36.89 -6.56
N ARG A 21 21.66 37.33 -7.36
CA ARG A 21 20.29 36.78 -7.31
C ARG A 21 20.26 35.28 -7.58
N TYR A 22 21.01 34.81 -8.58
CA TYR A 22 21.09 33.38 -8.91
C TYR A 22 21.68 32.58 -7.73
N SER A 23 22.72 33.10 -7.10
CA SER A 23 23.32 32.50 -5.90
C SER A 23 22.35 32.47 -4.71
N ASP A 24 21.62 33.55 -4.46
CA ASP A 24 20.64 33.65 -3.37
C ASP A 24 19.46 32.68 -3.57
N TRP A 25 19.02 32.48 -4.81
CA TRP A 25 18.00 31.47 -5.15
C TRP A 25 18.51 30.05 -4.90
N ALA A 26 19.71 29.73 -5.40
CA ALA A 26 20.32 28.42 -5.17
C ALA A 26 20.47 28.12 -3.67
N LYS A 27 20.92 29.10 -2.87
CA LYS A 27 21.02 28.99 -1.40
C LYS A 27 19.67 28.72 -0.75
N SER A 28 18.62 29.42 -1.19
CA SER A 28 17.26 29.23 -0.67
C SER A 28 16.72 27.85 -1.00
N ASP A 29 16.98 27.34 -2.21
CA ASP A 29 16.55 26.01 -2.62
C ASP A 29 17.31 24.90 -1.91
N ILE A 30 18.63 25.04 -1.69
CA ILE A 30 19.41 24.12 -0.85
C ILE A 30 18.76 23.99 0.53
N LYS A 31 18.48 25.12 1.19
CA LYS A 31 17.86 25.11 2.52
C LYS A 31 16.51 24.36 2.52
N ARG A 32 15.66 24.61 1.52
CA ARG A 32 14.36 23.91 1.40
C ARG A 32 14.53 22.42 1.15
N ILE A 33 15.51 22.03 0.35
CA ILE A 33 15.83 20.62 0.10
C ILE A 33 16.31 19.95 1.39
N GLU A 34 17.17 20.60 2.17
CA GLU A 34 17.63 20.10 3.47
C GLU A 34 16.44 19.89 4.43
N GLU A 35 15.50 20.84 4.50
CA GLU A 35 14.28 20.71 5.30
C GLU A 35 13.40 19.52 4.87
N VAL A 36 13.25 19.28 3.57
CA VAL A 36 12.51 18.11 3.05
C VAL A 36 13.27 16.82 3.33
N LEU A 37 14.58 16.81 3.14
CA LEU A 37 15.42 15.66 3.41
C LEU A 37 15.30 15.22 4.87
N GLU A 38 15.27 16.17 5.81
CA GLU A 38 15.11 15.86 7.23
C GLU A 38 13.73 15.25 7.52
N LYS A 39 12.67 15.78 6.93
CA LYS A 39 11.32 15.18 7.04
C LYS A 39 11.28 13.76 6.50
N LEU A 40 11.93 13.50 5.36
CA LEU A 40 12.00 12.17 4.77
C LEU A 40 12.79 11.18 5.64
N LYS A 41 13.89 11.63 6.27
CA LYS A 41 14.64 10.80 7.22
C LYS A 41 13.80 10.44 8.45
N ASN A 42 13.07 11.40 9.00
CA ASN A 42 12.19 11.14 10.14
C ASN A 42 11.08 10.14 9.77
N TYR A 43 10.43 10.35 8.62
CA TYR A 43 9.43 9.42 8.09
C TYR A 43 10.00 8.01 7.87
N GLN A 44 11.22 7.90 7.35
CA GLN A 44 11.90 6.61 7.20
C GLN A 44 12.14 5.93 8.56
N MET A 45 12.52 6.69 9.59
CA MET A 45 12.70 6.17 10.94
C MET A 45 11.39 5.69 11.55
N GLU A 46 10.30 6.46 11.37
CA GLU A 46 8.96 6.08 11.83
C GLU A 46 8.50 4.77 11.17
N ILE A 47 8.73 4.61 9.87
CA ILE A 47 8.48 3.34 9.17
C ILE A 47 9.29 2.21 9.80
N HIS A 48 10.57 2.43 10.11
CA HIS A 48 11.41 1.40 10.70
C HIS A 48 10.91 0.96 12.09
N VAL A 49 10.54 1.93 12.93
CA VAL A 49 9.93 1.66 14.24
C VAL A 49 8.63 0.87 14.07
N HIS A 50 7.77 1.30 13.14
CA HIS A 50 6.52 0.58 12.88
C HIS A 50 6.76 -0.83 12.34
N ALA A 51 7.76 -1.03 11.48
CA ALA A 51 8.12 -2.34 10.95
C ALA A 51 8.54 -3.31 12.07
N GLN A 52 9.24 -2.83 13.10
CA GLN A 52 9.56 -3.65 14.29
C GLN A 52 8.29 -4.03 15.06
N THR A 53 7.32 -3.12 15.19
CA THR A 53 6.02 -3.42 15.78
C THR A 53 5.29 -4.50 14.97
N VAL A 54 5.24 -4.37 13.65
CA VAL A 54 4.61 -5.34 12.74
C VAL A 54 5.27 -6.71 12.83
N ALA A 55 6.60 -6.77 12.89
CA ALA A 55 7.35 -8.03 13.02
C ALA A 55 7.01 -8.80 14.30
N ASN A 56 6.63 -8.09 15.36
CA ASN A 56 6.22 -8.68 16.65
C ASN A 56 4.70 -8.80 16.80
N THR A 57 3.92 -8.44 15.78
CA THR A 57 2.46 -8.49 15.82
C THR A 57 1.99 -9.88 15.41
N GLU A 58 1.09 -10.47 16.19
CA GLU A 58 0.45 -11.73 15.81
C GLU A 58 -0.60 -11.50 14.73
N PHE A 59 -0.73 -12.46 13.82
CA PHE A 59 -1.69 -12.43 12.72
C PHE A 59 -2.66 -13.60 12.81
N LYS A 60 -3.95 -13.31 12.64
CA LYS A 60 -4.96 -14.34 12.38
C LYS A 60 -5.08 -14.57 10.88
N SER A 61 -5.10 -15.84 10.49
CA SER A 61 -5.34 -16.24 9.11
C SER A 61 -6.84 -16.43 8.88
N VAL A 62 -7.35 -15.99 7.73
CA VAL A 62 -8.73 -16.22 7.30
C VAL A 62 -8.72 -16.46 5.80
N VAL A 63 -9.35 -17.53 5.33
CA VAL A 63 -9.57 -17.70 3.90
C VAL A 63 -10.79 -16.91 3.50
N THR A 64 -10.67 -16.06 2.49
CA THR A 64 -11.82 -15.37 1.92
C THR A 64 -12.22 -16.02 0.59
N LEU A 65 -13.52 -16.26 0.41
CA LEU A 65 -14.12 -16.68 -0.84
C LEU A 65 -15.14 -15.60 -1.23
N VAL A 66 -14.78 -14.78 -2.21
CA VAL A 66 -15.58 -13.62 -2.61
C VAL A 66 -16.16 -13.86 -4.00
N ARG A 67 -17.49 -13.88 -4.09
CA ARG A 67 -18.21 -13.89 -5.37
C ARG A 67 -18.44 -12.45 -5.83
N ARG A 68 -17.94 -12.09 -7.02
CA ARG A 68 -18.17 -10.79 -7.64
C ARG A 68 -18.66 -10.95 -9.07
N LYS A 69 -19.39 -9.94 -9.55
CA LYS A 69 -19.73 -9.81 -10.97
C LYS A 69 -18.76 -8.80 -11.56
N ASP A 70 -18.08 -9.21 -12.61
CA ASP A 70 -17.22 -8.35 -13.40
C ASP A 70 -18.09 -7.29 -14.10
N TYR A 71 -17.71 -6.01 -13.99
CA TYR A 71 -18.54 -4.91 -14.48
C TYR A 71 -18.61 -4.89 -16.01
N ASP A 72 -17.48 -5.13 -16.68
CA ASP A 72 -17.36 -5.00 -18.13
C ASP A 72 -17.94 -6.20 -18.87
N THR A 73 -17.68 -7.41 -18.36
CA THR A 73 -18.10 -8.67 -19.00
C THR A 73 -19.42 -9.20 -18.44
N ASN A 74 -19.89 -8.66 -17.31
CA ASN A 74 -21.07 -9.12 -16.58
C ASN A 74 -20.97 -10.59 -16.13
N LEU A 75 -19.76 -11.18 -16.14
CA LEU A 75 -19.50 -12.55 -15.77
C LEU A 75 -19.24 -12.67 -14.26
N VAL A 76 -19.71 -13.77 -13.66
CA VAL A 76 -19.42 -14.08 -12.26
C VAL A 76 -18.00 -14.62 -12.15
N LYS A 77 -17.27 -14.12 -11.17
CA LYS A 77 -15.92 -14.59 -10.78
C LYS A 77 -15.89 -14.87 -9.28
N TYR A 78 -15.10 -15.85 -8.89
CA TYR A 78 -14.81 -16.18 -7.51
C TYR A 78 -13.34 -15.88 -7.23
N HIS A 79 -13.09 -15.09 -6.21
CA HIS A 79 -11.75 -14.76 -5.74
C HIS A 79 -11.51 -15.47 -4.43
N VAL A 80 -10.47 -16.29 -4.38
CA VAL A 80 -10.05 -17.00 -3.17
C VAL A 80 -8.67 -16.50 -2.78
N GLN A 81 -8.48 -16.16 -1.51
CA GLN A 81 -7.18 -15.76 -0.98
C GLN A 81 -7.11 -16.03 0.52
N LEU A 82 -5.89 -16.22 1.02
CA LEU A 82 -5.60 -16.25 2.45
C LEU A 82 -5.30 -14.82 2.90
N GLU A 83 -6.20 -14.22 3.70
CA GLU A 83 -5.96 -12.92 4.32
C GLU A 83 -5.30 -13.13 5.70
N LYS A 84 -4.19 -12.41 5.94
CA LYS A 84 -3.49 -12.37 7.23
C LYS A 84 -3.85 -11.06 7.91
N HIS A 85 -4.77 -11.10 8.86
CA HIS A 85 -5.19 -9.92 9.61
C HIS A 85 -4.37 -9.76 10.89
N PRO A 86 -3.78 -8.59 11.15
CA PRO A 86 -3.11 -8.36 12.42
C PRO A 86 -4.12 -8.40 13.58
N ILE A 87 -3.72 -8.98 14.71
CA ILE A 87 -4.51 -9.01 15.94
C ILE A 87 -4.22 -7.72 16.71
N VAL A 88 -5.02 -6.70 16.45
CA VAL A 88 -4.87 -5.36 17.03
C VAL A 88 -6.17 -4.91 17.70
N THR A 89 -6.07 -3.95 18.63
CA THR A 89 -7.21 -3.43 19.39
C THR A 89 -8.18 -2.60 18.55
N THR A 90 -7.68 -1.91 17.52
CA THR A 90 -8.49 -1.07 16.63
C THR A 90 -8.32 -1.51 15.18
N ASN A 91 -9.43 -1.51 14.43
CA ASN A 91 -9.41 -1.78 12.99
C ASN A 91 -9.10 -0.54 12.14
N HIS A 92 -8.92 0.62 12.78
CA HIS A 92 -8.55 1.89 12.14
C HIS A 92 -7.49 2.62 12.97
N VAL A 93 -6.52 3.23 12.30
CA VAL A 93 -5.44 4.03 12.86
C VAL A 93 -5.31 5.27 11.98
N GLU A 94 -5.30 6.46 12.58
CA GLU A 94 -5.20 7.75 11.86
C GLU A 94 -6.30 7.97 10.80
N GLY A 95 -7.48 7.38 11.01
CA GLY A 95 -8.61 7.44 10.07
C GLY A 95 -8.53 6.42 8.92
N GLU A 96 -7.41 5.72 8.79
CA GLU A 96 -7.19 4.68 7.79
C GLU A 96 -7.49 3.30 8.35
N ARG A 97 -8.00 2.41 7.50
CA ARG A 97 -8.25 1.01 7.90
C ARG A 97 -6.91 0.29 8.14
N VAL A 98 -6.84 -0.52 9.17
CA VAL A 98 -5.69 -1.41 9.38
C VAL A 98 -5.69 -2.49 8.30
N HIS A 99 -4.59 -2.55 7.55
CA HIS A 99 -4.39 -3.51 6.48
C HIS A 99 -3.50 -4.66 6.95
N GLY A 100 -3.91 -5.87 6.59
CA GLY A 100 -3.07 -7.05 6.61
C GLY A 100 -2.39 -7.26 5.26
N PHE A 101 -1.95 -8.49 5.02
CA PHE A 101 -1.46 -8.92 3.72
C PHE A 101 -2.18 -10.18 3.25
N ASN A 102 -2.13 -10.44 1.94
CA ASN A 102 -2.82 -11.55 1.32
C ASN A 102 -1.82 -12.50 0.67
N GLU A 103 -2.08 -13.80 0.76
CA GLU A 103 -1.31 -14.87 0.15
C GLU A 103 -2.24 -15.78 -0.66
N HIS A 104 -1.65 -16.61 -1.54
CA HIS A 104 -2.37 -17.66 -2.28
C HIS A 104 -3.61 -17.16 -3.06
N TYR A 105 -3.51 -15.97 -3.64
CA TYR A 105 -4.60 -15.42 -4.44
C TYR A 105 -4.84 -16.26 -5.71
N GLN A 106 -6.08 -16.70 -5.90
CA GLN A 106 -6.53 -17.39 -7.10
C GLN A 106 -7.92 -16.93 -7.51
N MET A 107 -8.13 -16.82 -8.82
CA MET A 107 -9.40 -16.44 -9.42
C MET A 107 -9.98 -17.60 -10.22
N PHE A 108 -11.28 -17.80 -10.09
CA PHE A 108 -12.05 -18.83 -10.79
C PHE A 108 -13.22 -18.20 -11.54
N GLY A 109 -13.53 -18.71 -12.71
CA GLY A 109 -14.70 -18.32 -13.50
C GLY A 109 -16.01 -18.83 -12.90
N GLY A 110 -17.13 -18.30 -13.38
CA GLY A 110 -18.47 -18.63 -12.87
C GLY A 110 -18.81 -20.13 -12.90
N ARG A 111 -18.35 -20.85 -13.94
CA ARG A 111 -18.52 -22.30 -14.11
C ARG A 111 -17.65 -23.13 -13.16
N GLU A 112 -16.64 -22.51 -12.56
CA GLU A 112 -15.64 -23.14 -11.69
C GLU A 112 -15.98 -22.95 -10.20
N ARG A 113 -17.25 -22.68 -9.87
CA ARG A 113 -17.72 -22.47 -8.49
C ARG A 113 -17.26 -23.57 -7.54
N THR A 114 -17.45 -24.84 -7.94
CA THR A 114 -17.07 -25.99 -7.10
C THR A 114 -15.56 -26.05 -6.90
N LEU A 115 -14.77 -25.73 -7.93
CA LEU A 115 -13.30 -25.67 -7.81
C LEU A 115 -12.87 -24.56 -6.84
N ALA A 116 -13.51 -23.39 -6.91
CA ALA A 116 -13.24 -22.30 -5.99
C ALA A 116 -13.55 -22.65 -4.52
N ILE A 117 -14.67 -23.35 -4.29
CA ILE A 117 -15.05 -23.82 -2.94
C ILE A 117 -14.05 -24.86 -2.44
N ASN A 118 -13.73 -25.87 -3.25
CA ASN A 118 -12.78 -26.91 -2.86
C ASN A 118 -11.38 -26.32 -2.58
N TYR A 119 -10.95 -25.37 -3.40
CA TYR A 119 -9.68 -24.67 -3.19
C TYR A 119 -9.69 -23.87 -1.87
N ALA A 120 -10.77 -23.14 -1.58
CA ALA A 120 -10.91 -22.43 -0.30
C ALA A 120 -10.92 -23.39 0.90
N GLU A 121 -11.60 -24.52 0.80
CA GLU A 121 -11.65 -25.57 1.85
C GLU A 121 -10.28 -26.22 2.08
N GLN A 122 -9.55 -26.51 1.01
CA GLN A 122 -8.19 -27.00 1.10
C GLN A 122 -7.27 -25.98 1.78
N LEU A 123 -7.31 -24.72 1.32
CA LEU A 123 -6.47 -23.64 1.86
C LEU A 123 -6.78 -23.38 3.34
N ALA A 124 -8.04 -23.43 3.73
CA ALA A 124 -8.50 -23.26 5.10
C ALA A 124 -8.01 -24.40 6.00
N LYS A 125 -8.05 -25.64 5.51
CA LYS A 125 -7.55 -26.82 6.22
C LYS A 125 -6.03 -26.78 6.39
N GLU A 126 -5.28 -26.43 5.33
CA GLU A 126 -3.82 -26.32 5.37
C GLU A 126 -3.34 -25.23 6.34
N ASN A 127 -4.10 -24.14 6.47
CA ASN A 127 -3.78 -23.01 7.34
C ASN A 127 -4.52 -23.01 8.69
N ASN A 128 -5.29 -24.07 8.98
CA ASN A 128 -6.12 -24.20 10.18
C ASN A 128 -6.94 -22.94 10.52
N CYS A 129 -7.72 -22.44 9.55
CA CYS A 129 -8.50 -21.22 9.70
C CYS A 129 -9.90 -21.31 9.09
N GLU A 130 -10.73 -20.31 9.39
CA GLU A 130 -12.12 -20.24 8.91
C GLU A 130 -12.20 -19.69 7.47
N ILE A 131 -13.35 -19.96 6.82
CA ILE A 131 -13.67 -19.42 5.49
C ILE A 131 -14.74 -18.33 5.62
N GLU A 132 -14.40 -17.10 5.26
CA GLU A 132 -15.35 -16.02 5.09
C GLU A 132 -15.90 -15.96 3.66
N ARG A 133 -17.20 -16.21 3.51
CA ARG A 133 -17.89 -16.15 2.23
C ARG A 133 -18.57 -14.78 2.06
N ARG A 134 -18.26 -14.07 0.98
CA ARG A 134 -18.85 -12.75 0.66
C ARG A 134 -19.48 -12.74 -0.73
N GLY A 135 -20.63 -12.07 -0.90
CA GLY A 135 -21.32 -11.96 -2.20
C GLY A 135 -22.12 -13.21 -2.62
N PHE A 136 -22.31 -14.15 -1.70
CA PHE A 136 -23.26 -15.25 -1.82
C PHE A 136 -24.56 -14.80 -1.18
N ASN A 137 -25.62 -14.62 -1.97
CA ASN A 137 -26.93 -14.28 -1.40
C ASN A 137 -27.37 -15.41 -0.46
N ALA A 138 -27.99 -15.06 0.67
CA ALA A 138 -28.72 -16.01 1.48
C ALA A 138 -29.83 -16.61 0.61
N THR A 139 -29.77 -17.92 0.40
CA THR A 139 -30.88 -18.72 -0.13
C THR A 139 -32.08 -18.68 0.81
#